data_AF-A0A7C6YYK2-F1
#
_entry.id   AF-A0A7C6YYK2-F1
#
_cell.length_a   1.000
_cell.length_b   1.000
_cell.length_c   1.000
_cell.angle_alpha   90.00
_cell.angle_beta   90.00
_cell.angle_gamma   90.00
#
_symmetry.space_group_name_H-M   'P 1'
#
loop_
_entity.id
_entity.type
_entity.pdbx_description
1 polymer ?
#
loop_
_entity_poly.entity_id
_entity_poly.type
_entity_poly.pdbx_seq_one_letter_code
_entity_poly.pdbx_strand_id
1 'polypeptide(L)'
;MKASRYNYFVENDEGKILAYNAFSGAFACIDKEFYQQFKKWCSNPDLVNEFNGVDENEKKLSNAIDQFKKGGFLIESDIDEIDMLKKKQHHSRFQRDNMLSITI
;
A
#
# COMPACT_ATOMS: atom_id res chain seq x y z
N MET A 1 5.43 6.41 -8.31
CA MET A 1 4.92 5.72 -7.10
C MET A 1 5.88 5.86 -5.95
N LYS A 2 5.37 5.85 -4.71
CA LYS A 2 6.12 5.87 -3.46
C LYS A 2 5.46 4.97 -2.42
N ALA A 3 6.20 4.58 -1.38
CA ALA A 3 5.62 3.92 -0.22
C ALA A 3 4.70 4.89 0.54
N SER A 4 3.54 4.40 0.98
CA SER A 4 2.71 5.14 1.93
C SER A 4 3.45 5.35 3.26
N ARG A 5 3.31 6.55 3.84
CA ARG A 5 3.83 6.88 5.18
C ARG A 5 3.14 6.10 6.30
N TYR A 6 1.99 5.50 6.02
CA TYR A 6 1.20 4.73 6.98
C TYR A 6 1.48 3.23 6.92
N ASN A 7 2.51 2.81 6.19
CA ASN A 7 2.94 1.42 6.16
C ASN A 7 3.77 1.06 7.40
N TYR A 8 3.42 -0.06 8.02
CA TYR A 8 4.13 -0.72 9.09
C TYR A 8 4.56 -2.10 8.63
N PHE A 9 5.83 -2.44 8.85
CA PHE A 9 6.39 -3.73 8.50
C PHE A 9 6.98 -4.37 9.74
N VAL A 10 6.58 -5.60 10.04
CA VAL A 10 7.05 -6.36 11.21
C VAL A 10 7.49 -7.74 10.74
N GLU A 11 8.68 -8.18 11.15
CA GLU A 11 9.16 -9.54 10.89
C GLU A 11 8.50 -10.50 11.90
N ASN A 12 7.93 -11.59 11.41
CA ASN A 12 7.37 -12.67 12.22
C ASN A 12 8.46 -13.71 12.55
N ASP A 13 8.21 -14.55 13.54
CA ASP A 13 9.11 -15.62 13.99
C ASP A 13 9.46 -16.63 12.86
N GLU A 14 8.62 -16.73 11.83
CA GLU A 14 8.87 -17.56 10.64
C GLU A 14 9.76 -16.88 9.58
N GLY A 15 10.30 -15.68 9.84
CA GLY A 15 11.11 -14.92 8.88
C GLY A 15 10.32 -14.25 7.73
N LYS A 16 8.98 -14.26 7.83
CA LYS A 16 8.07 -13.54 6.93
C LYS A 16 7.83 -12.12 7.43
N ILE A 17 7.41 -11.22 6.54
CA ILE A 17 7.12 -9.83 6.86
C ILE A 17 5.62 -9.59 6.80
N LEU A 18 5.07 -9.19 7.94
CA LEU A 18 3.71 -8.69 8.10
C LEU A 18 3.71 -7.21 7.74
N ALA A 19 3.01 -6.86 6.67
CA ALA A 19 2.78 -5.51 6.22
C ALA A 19 1.37 -5.07 6.63
N TYR A 20 1.27 -3.92 7.29
CA TYR A 20 0.03 -3.29 7.69
C TYR A 20 0.00 -1.84 7.21
N ASN A 21 -1.08 -1.42 6.55
CA ASN A 21 -1.28 -0.01 6.21
C ASN A 21 -2.34 0.60 7.13
N ALA A 22 -1.96 1.56 7.96
CA ALA A 22 -2.86 2.17 8.94
C ALA A 22 -3.91 3.10 8.31
N PHE A 23 -3.70 3.57 7.07
CA PHE A 23 -4.67 4.42 6.39
C PHE A 23 -5.81 3.61 5.76
N SER A 24 -5.51 2.53 5.06
CA SER A 24 -6.49 1.65 4.44
C SER A 24 -7.01 0.56 5.38
N GLY A 25 -6.25 0.21 6.42
CA GLY A 25 -6.49 -0.95 7.27
C GLY A 25 -6.09 -2.28 6.63
N ALA A 26 -5.39 -2.26 5.49
CA ALA A 26 -5.00 -3.47 4.78
C ALA A 26 -3.88 -4.22 5.50
N PHE A 27 -3.94 -5.55 5.44
CA PHE A 27 -2.90 -6.46 5.89
C PHE A 27 -2.38 -7.30 4.72
N ALA A 28 -1.08 -7.52 4.68
CA ALA A 28 -0.44 -8.43 3.76
C ALA A 28 0.66 -9.21 4.47
N CYS A 29 0.83 -10.47 4.11
CA CYS A 29 1.97 -11.28 4.53
C CYS A 29 2.85 -11.50 3.31
N ILE A 30 4.11 -11.09 3.38
CA ILE A 30 5.06 -11.16 2.27
C ILE A 30 6.37 -11.77 2.70
N ASP A 31 7.05 -12.41 1.76
CA ASP A 31 8.38 -12.93 1.99
C ASP A 31 9.44 -11.83 1.97
N LYS A 32 10.60 -12.13 2.55
CA LYS A 32 11.73 -11.20 2.65
C LYS A 32 12.23 -10.75 1.28
N GLU A 33 12.21 -11.63 0.29
CA GLU A 33 12.60 -11.31 -1.09
C GLU A 33 11.65 -10.28 -1.71
N PHE A 34 10.34 -10.46 -1.54
CA PHE A 34 9.34 -9.52 -2.03
C PHE A 34 9.45 -8.17 -1.33
N TYR A 35 9.72 -8.15 -0.03
CA TYR A 35 9.96 -6.90 0.69
C TYR A 35 11.19 -6.13 0.18
N GLN A 36 12.26 -6.82 -0.20
CA GLN A 36 13.41 -6.18 -0.82
C GLN A 36 13.07 -5.61 -2.21
N GLN A 37 12.26 -6.33 -3.00
CA GLN A 37 11.75 -5.80 -4.28
C GLN A 37 10.86 -4.58 -4.05
N PHE A 38 9.96 -4.62 -3.06
CA PHE A 38 9.13 -3.49 -2.67
C PHE A 38 9.95 -2.25 -2.34
N LYS A 39 11.02 -2.40 -1.55
CA LYS A 39 11.95 -1.28 -1.26
C LYS A 39 12.59 -0.71 -2.53
N LYS A 40 12.97 -1.58 -3.47
CA LYS A 40 13.54 -1.14 -4.75
C LYS A 40 12.52 -0.34 -5.57
N TRP A 41 11.27 -0.79 -5.67
CA TRP A 41 10.21 -0.05 -6.36
C TRP A 41 9.96 1.32 -5.75
N CYS A 42 9.98 1.41 -4.42
CA CYS A 42 9.80 2.69 -3.72
C CYS A 42 10.97 3.65 -3.91
N SER A 43 12.17 3.11 -4.18
CA SER A 43 13.40 3.91 -4.38
C SER A 43 13.61 4.31 -5.84
N ASN A 44 13.09 3.51 -6.79
CA ASN A 44 13.17 3.75 -8.23
C ASN A 44 11.79 3.52 -8.86
N PRO A 45 10.98 4.59 -9.01
CA PRO A 45 9.63 4.51 -9.56
C PRO A 45 9.58 3.98 -11.00
N ASP A 46 10.64 4.23 -11.78
CA ASP A 46 10.71 3.82 -13.19
C ASP A 46 10.75 2.30 -13.37
N LEU A 47 11.29 1.56 -12.39
CA LEU A 47 11.33 0.08 -12.40
C LEU A 47 9.93 -0.54 -12.38
N VAL A 48 8.93 0.15 -11.85
CA VAL A 48 7.54 -0.35 -11.82
C VAL A 48 6.91 -0.28 -13.21
N ASN A 49 7.33 0.68 -14.03
CA ASN A 49 6.81 0.87 -15.39
C ASN A 49 7.49 -0.04 -16.44
N GLU A 50 8.60 -0.70 -16.08
CA GLU A 50 9.30 -1.63 -16.98
C GLU A 50 8.60 -3.00 -17.10
N PHE A 51 7.69 -3.34 -16.19
CA PHE A 51 6.97 -4.61 -16.23
C PHE A 51 5.82 -4.57 -17.23
N ASN A 52 6.09 -5.02 -18.46
CA ASN A 52 5.11 -5.06 -19.55
C ASN A 52 4.26 -6.37 -19.59
N GLY A 53 4.49 -7.31 -18.66
CA GLY A 53 3.65 -8.50 -18.50
C GLY A 53 3.77 -9.50 -19.65
N VAL A 54 4.95 -9.56 -20.27
CA VAL A 54 5.21 -10.44 -21.42
C VAL A 54 5.43 -11.87 -20.95
N ASP A 55 6.04 -12.05 -19.78
CA ASP A 55 6.26 -13.35 -19.14
C ASP A 55 5.24 -13.66 -18.01
N GLU A 56 4.97 -14.94 -17.72
CA GLU A 56 4.08 -15.34 -16.61
C GLU A 56 4.56 -14.83 -15.25
N ASN A 57 5.88 -14.75 -15.04
CA ASN A 57 6.44 -14.22 -13.81
C ASN A 57 6.22 -12.71 -13.67
N GLU A 58 6.30 -11.98 -14.78
CA GLU A 58 6.00 -10.54 -14.81
C GLU A 58 4.52 -10.27 -14.56
N LYS A 59 3.62 -11.13 -15.05
CA LYS A 59 2.18 -11.04 -14.77
C LYS A 59 1.85 -11.26 -13.29
N LYS A 60 2.51 -12.21 -12.64
CA LYS A 60 2.35 -12.41 -11.18
C LYS A 60 2.81 -11.18 -10.42
N LEU A 61 3.91 -10.57 -10.86
CA LEU A 61 4.47 -9.38 -10.23
C LEU A 61 3.58 -8.14 -10.43
N SER A 62 3.07 -7.91 -11.64
CA SER A 62 2.15 -6.81 -11.92
C SER A 62 0.86 -6.94 -11.10
N ASN A 63 0.31 -8.15 -11.00
CA ASN A 63 -0.83 -8.43 -10.14
C ASN A 63 -0.53 -8.12 -8.65
N ALA A 64 0.65 -8.47 -8.16
CA ALA A 64 1.05 -8.16 -6.79
C ALA A 64 1.19 -6.65 -6.56
N ILE A 65 1.79 -5.92 -7.50
CA ILE A 65 1.89 -4.45 -7.46
C ILE A 65 0.50 -3.82 -7.40
N ASP A 66 -0.44 -4.29 -8.23
CA ASP A 66 -1.81 -3.78 -8.24
C ASP A 66 -2.57 -4.10 -6.94
N GLN A 67 -2.33 -5.26 -6.33
CA GLN A 67 -2.86 -5.56 -5.00
C GLN A 67 -2.28 -4.63 -3.93
N PHE A 68 -0.99 -4.33 -4.00
CA PHE A 68 -0.33 -3.40 -3.08
C PHE A 68 -0.82 -1.95 -3.24
N LYS A 69 -1.12 -1.52 -4.47
CA LYS A 69 -1.79 -0.24 -4.73
C LYS A 69 -3.20 -0.22 -4.14
N LYS A 70 -4.00 -1.26 -4.39
CA LYS A 70 -5.35 -1.39 -3.83
C LYS A 70 -5.34 -1.41 -2.30
N GLY A 71 -4.35 -2.07 -1.71
CA GLY A 71 -4.12 -2.09 -0.26
C GLY A 71 -3.59 -0.77 0.30
N GLY A 72 -3.28 0.24 -0.53
CA GLY A 72 -2.72 1.51 -0.09
C GLY A 72 -1.26 1.47 0.32
N PHE A 73 -0.57 0.34 0.12
CA PHE A 73 0.85 0.19 0.44
C PHE A 73 1.74 0.98 -0.52
N LEU A 74 1.36 1.02 -1.80
CA LEU A 74 1.95 1.86 -2.84
C LEU A 74 0.95 2.93 -3.24
N ILE A 75 1.43 4.17 -3.32
CA ILE A 75 0.64 5.31 -3.75
C ILE A 75 1.38 6.08 -4.84
N GLU A 76 0.65 6.88 -5.61
CA GLU A 76 1.27 7.77 -6.57
C GLU A 76 2.16 8.81 -5.86
N SER A 77 3.25 9.19 -6.52
CA SER A 77 4.25 10.09 -5.92
C SER A 77 3.66 11.45 -5.55
N ASP A 78 2.69 11.90 -6.35
CA ASP A 78 2.05 13.21 -6.28
C ASP A 78 0.91 13.27 -5.26
N ILE A 79 0.53 12.13 -4.66
CA ILE A 79 -0.53 12.08 -3.66
C ILE A 79 -0.02 12.68 -2.33
N ASP A 80 -0.74 13.68 -1.83
CA ASP A 80 -0.61 14.16 -0.45
C ASP A 80 -1.49 13.34 0.49
N GLU A 81 -0.84 12.47 1.25
CA GLU A 81 -1.49 11.58 2.21
C GLU A 81 -2.18 12.33 3.37
N ILE A 82 -1.74 13.54 3.71
CA ILE A 82 -2.39 14.36 4.75
C ILE A 82 -3.72 14.89 4.23
N ASP A 83 -3.76 15.34 2.97
CA ASP A 83 -4.99 15.78 2.33
C ASP A 83 -5.99 14.63 2.18
N MET A 84 -5.52 13.43 1.82
CA MET A 84 -6.36 12.23 1.81
C MET A 84 -6.94 11.92 3.20
N LEU A 85 -6.15 12.06 4.26
CA LEU A 85 -6.62 11.87 5.63
C LEU A 85 -7.71 12.89 6.01
N LYS A 86 -7.50 14.17 5.70
CA LYS A 86 -8.51 15.21 5.91
C LYS A 86 -9.80 14.89 5.18
N LYS A 87 -9.71 14.51 3.90
CA LYS A 87 -10.87 14.10 3.09
C LYS A 87 -11.60 12.90 3.69
N LYS A 88 -10.87 11.88 4.15
CA LYS A 88 -11.45 10.70 4.82
C LYS A 88 -12.16 11.08 6.11
N GLN A 89 -11.57 11.95 6.92
CA GLN A 89 -12.19 12.47 8.15
C GLN A 89 -13.45 13.27 7.85
N HIS A 90 -13.40 14.20 6.88
CA HIS A 90 -14.57 14.97 6.45
C HIS A 90 -15.67 14.05 5.94
N HIS A 91 -15.34 13.08 5.10
CA HIS A 91 -16.29 12.11 4.60
C HIS A 91 -16.94 11.33 5.75
N SER A 92 -16.14 10.75 6.65
CA SER A 92 -16.64 9.98 7.81
C SER A 92 -17.51 10.80 8.76
N ARG A 93 -17.36 12.12 8.81
CA ARG A 93 -18.16 13.02 9.66
C ARG A 93 -19.48 13.44 9.03
N PHE A 94 -19.49 13.66 7.72
CA PHE A 94 -20.62 14.26 6.99
C PHE A 94 -21.35 13.28 6.09
N GLN A 95 -20.92 12.01 6.05
CA GLN A 95 -21.65 10.95 5.36
C GLN A 95 -23.02 10.76 6.02
N ARG A 96 -24.07 10.76 5.20
CA ARG A 96 -25.48 10.68 5.65
C ARG A 96 -25.91 9.28 6.07
N ASP A 97 -25.04 8.29 5.92
CA ASP A 97 -25.25 6.95 6.49
C ASP A 97 -25.01 7.01 7.99
N ASN A 98 -25.85 6.34 8.78
CA ASN A 98 -25.86 6.28 10.24
C ASN A 98 -24.61 5.60 10.86
N MET A 99 -23.41 5.87 10.36
CA MET A 99 -22.17 5.33 10.88
C MET A 99 -21.66 6.27 11.99
N LEU A 100 -21.79 5.85 13.24
CA LEU A 100 -21.15 6.51 14.38
C LEU A 100 -19.63 6.45 14.19
N SER A 101 -19.02 7.58 13.82
CA SER A 101 -17.57 7.74 13.88
C SER A 101 -17.19 8.38 15.23
N ILE A 102 -16.56 7.60 16.10
CA ILE A 102 -15.91 8.15 17.30
C ILE A 102 -14.70 8.95 16.84
N THR A 103 -14.75 10.26 17.05
CA THR A 103 -13.55 11.11 17.02
C THR A 103 -12.95 11.05 18.43
N ILE A 104 -11.75 10.51 18.59
CA ILE A 104 -10.95 10.63 19.82
C ILE A 104 -10.09 11.88 19.70
#